data_AF-A0A965LY20-F1
#
_entry.id   AF-A0A965LY20-F1
#
_cell.length_a   1.000
_cell.length_b   1.000
_cell.length_c   1.000
_cell.angle_alpha   90.00
_cell.angle_beta   90.00
_cell.angle_gamma   90.00
#
_symmetry.space_group_name_H-M   'P 1'
#
loop_
_entity.id
_entity.type
_entity.pdbx_description
1 polymer ?
#
loop_
_entity_poly.entity_id
_entity_poly.type
_entity_poly.pdbx_seq_one_letter_code
_entity_poly.pdbx_strand_id
1 'polypeptide(L)'
;MSRAARIDRASLLRRRPATPWLRPLPFALLAALPIWGWAAPDAGSVLQQIEARPGGLISSPKLQTPQVPTPPAAGQDAAVLRVNGFRIEGNGLVDAQTLQDALKGFTGRDLSLTQLQEAAWVLVQTYRQAGWLAHAFVPQQEVENGVVALRVVEARLGEVRMEWPAEARLPRSRIEAMSAAQLQPGQPIALRQVDRLLLLLGDLPGVVASASYVAGEQEGSTDVLLTLAPDKPAAASLLFDNHGSVSTGTTRLSINAALNNVSGEADALQLQALKTEGIEYVRGAWSLPIGEQGWSGGVHLSDLRYHLVGSFAALQASGSASSWGLDFSAPLIRQPEHNLSLQLNTDRKDFDNRALASAIDTQASTVSNYRIDVLRAALSGNWLDQIGTPAQSSASLQASWGKVDLSGSPNAQADANAARTAGAFQKL
;
A
#
# COMPACT_ATOMS: atom_id res chain seq x y z
N MET A 1 -76.13 -18.43 -41.80
CA MET A 1 -75.10 -17.40 -41.55
C MET A 1 -74.00 -17.60 -42.60
N SER A 2 -74.18 -17.08 -43.83
CA SER A 2 -73.61 -15.82 -44.40
C SER A 2 -72.07 -15.87 -44.54
N ARG A 3 -71.54 -16.07 -45.78
CA ARG A 3 -70.80 -15.10 -46.66
C ARG A 3 -69.50 -14.53 -46.05
N ALA A 4 -68.41 -14.18 -46.74
CA ALA A 4 -67.88 -14.26 -48.12
C ALA A 4 -66.49 -13.55 -48.11
N ALA A 5 -65.68 -13.76 -49.17
CA ALA A 5 -64.64 -12.86 -49.76
C ALA A 5 -63.40 -12.47 -48.90
N ARG A 6 -62.12 -12.66 -49.32
CA ARG A 6 -61.31 -12.14 -50.46
C ARG A 6 -60.73 -10.72 -50.24
N ILE A 7 -59.47 -10.53 -50.68
CA ILE A 7 -58.72 -9.29 -51.00
C ILE A 7 -57.94 -8.71 -49.79
N ASP A 8 -56.60 -8.64 -49.72
CA ASP A 8 -55.50 -8.14 -50.60
C ASP A 8 -55.27 -6.61 -50.54
N ARG A 9 -54.00 -6.20 -50.72
CA ARG A 9 -53.35 -4.86 -50.75
C ARG A 9 -52.48 -4.51 -49.53
N ALA A 10 -51.15 -4.56 -49.68
CA ALA A 10 -50.26 -3.54 -50.30
C ALA A 10 -50.04 -2.36 -49.33
N SER A 11 -48.85 -1.82 -49.05
CA SER A 11 -47.54 -1.90 -49.69
C SER A 11 -46.59 -0.95 -48.94
N LEU A 12 -45.28 -1.12 -49.15
CA LEU A 12 -44.28 -0.04 -49.30
C LEU A 12 -43.79 0.72 -48.03
N LEU A 13 -42.54 0.42 -47.58
CA LEU A 13 -41.32 1.25 -47.79
C LEU A 13 -40.27 1.17 -46.65
N ARG A 14 -39.02 0.94 -47.10
CA ARG A 14 -37.73 1.55 -46.67
C ARG A 14 -37.08 1.16 -45.31
N ARG A 15 -36.01 0.33 -45.44
CA ARG A 15 -34.57 0.54 -45.06
C ARG A 15 -34.31 1.67 -44.02
N ARG A 16 -33.52 1.56 -42.93
CA ARG A 16 -32.21 0.92 -42.57
C ARG A 16 -32.03 0.97 -41.01
N PRO A 17 -30.84 0.74 -40.42
CA PRO A 17 -30.13 -0.51 -40.15
C PRO A 17 -30.08 -0.85 -38.64
N ALA A 18 -29.96 -2.13 -38.31
CA ALA A 18 -29.70 -2.60 -36.95
C ALA A 18 -28.25 -2.32 -36.53
N THR A 19 -28.07 -1.60 -35.41
CA THR A 19 -26.81 -1.44 -34.69
C THR A 19 -26.40 -2.76 -34.03
N PRO A 20 -25.13 -3.19 -34.14
CA PRO A 20 -24.71 -4.48 -33.62
C PRO A 20 -24.56 -4.43 -32.10
N TRP A 21 -25.23 -5.35 -31.42
CA TRP A 21 -24.99 -5.69 -30.02
C TRP A 21 -23.56 -6.23 -29.86
N LEU A 22 -22.85 -5.68 -28.87
CA LEU A 22 -21.58 -6.18 -28.37
C LEU A 22 -21.74 -7.64 -27.95
N ARG A 23 -21.03 -8.54 -28.65
CA ARG A 23 -20.88 -9.94 -28.25
C ARG A 23 -19.92 -10.02 -27.05
N PRO A 24 -20.23 -10.80 -26.00
CA PRO A 24 -19.24 -11.12 -24.98
C PRO A 24 -18.19 -12.06 -25.58
N LEU A 25 -16.92 -11.66 -25.47
CA LEU A 25 -15.77 -12.53 -25.77
C LEU A 25 -15.74 -13.68 -24.74
N PRO A 26 -15.63 -14.96 -25.16
CA PRO A 26 -15.44 -16.04 -24.21
C PRO A 26 -13.99 -16.00 -23.71
N PHE A 27 -13.82 -15.82 -22.41
CA PHE A 27 -12.58 -16.06 -21.70
C PHE A 27 -12.23 -17.56 -21.87
N ALA A 28 -11.29 -17.87 -22.76
CA ALA A 28 -10.74 -19.22 -22.89
C ALA A 28 -9.77 -19.45 -21.72
N LEU A 29 -10.27 -20.08 -20.65
CA LEU A 29 -9.45 -20.60 -19.56
C LEU A 29 -8.66 -21.80 -20.11
N LEU A 30 -7.43 -21.58 -20.56
CA LEU A 30 -6.48 -22.65 -20.81
C LEU A 30 -6.05 -23.24 -19.45
N ALA A 31 -6.70 -24.31 -19.03
CA ALA A 31 -6.21 -25.16 -17.95
C ALA A 31 -5.04 -26.00 -18.48
N ALA A 32 -3.82 -25.45 -18.42
CA ALA A 32 -2.61 -26.26 -18.50
C ALA A 32 -2.46 -27.01 -17.17
N LEU A 33 -2.94 -28.25 -17.11
CA LEU A 33 -2.61 -29.14 -15.99
C LEU A 33 -1.14 -29.55 -16.13
N PRO A 34 -0.24 -29.17 -15.20
CA PRO A 34 1.10 -29.72 -15.20
C PRO A 34 0.98 -31.20 -14.80
N ILE A 35 1.74 -32.06 -15.45
CA ILE A 35 1.97 -33.43 -14.98
C ILE A 35 2.86 -33.29 -13.74
N TRP A 36 2.27 -33.42 -12.55
CA TRP A 36 3.04 -33.42 -11.29
C TRP A 36 3.71 -34.78 -11.16
N GLY A 37 4.96 -34.89 -11.61
CA GLY A 37 5.85 -35.90 -11.07
C GLY A 37 6.04 -35.60 -9.58
N TRP A 38 5.67 -36.53 -8.70
CA TRP A 38 5.92 -36.40 -7.27
C TRP A 38 7.42 -36.56 -7.03
N ALA A 39 8.19 -35.48 -7.22
CA ALA A 39 9.54 -35.41 -6.69
C ALA A 39 9.42 -35.35 -5.15
N ALA A 40 10.24 -36.12 -4.44
CA ALA A 40 10.35 -36.01 -3.00
C ALA A 40 10.70 -34.54 -2.65
N PRO A 41 10.14 -33.97 -1.57
CA PRO A 41 10.44 -32.60 -1.17
C PRO A 41 11.95 -32.42 -0.95
N ASP A 42 12.50 -31.37 -1.56
CA ASP A 42 13.88 -30.91 -1.34
C ASP A 42 13.91 -29.63 -0.49
N ALA A 43 15.09 -29.24 0.01
CA ALA A 43 15.27 -28.04 0.80
C ALA A 43 14.79 -26.77 0.08
N GLY A 44 14.91 -26.72 -1.25
CA GLY A 44 14.43 -25.62 -2.09
C GLY A 44 12.92 -25.46 -2.04
N SER A 45 12.18 -26.56 -2.27
CA SER A 45 10.72 -26.60 -2.22
C SER A 45 10.17 -26.28 -0.83
N VAL A 46 10.81 -26.80 0.22
CA VAL A 46 10.43 -26.53 1.62
C VAL A 46 10.68 -25.06 1.96
N LEU A 47 11.85 -24.51 1.62
CA LEU A 47 12.16 -23.11 1.88
C LEU A 47 11.19 -22.18 1.12
N GLN A 48 10.93 -22.47 -0.15
CA GLN A 48 9.99 -21.69 -0.96
C GLN A 48 8.59 -21.69 -0.33
N GLN A 49 8.12 -22.82 0.20
CA GLN A 49 6.82 -22.90 0.87
C GLN A 49 6.77 -22.08 2.16
N ILE A 50 7.86 -22.05 2.94
CA ILE A 50 7.95 -21.26 4.18
C ILE A 50 8.00 -19.76 3.87
N GLU A 51 8.79 -19.37 2.86
CA GLU A 51 9.01 -17.98 2.47
C GLU A 51 7.90 -17.41 1.57
N ALA A 52 7.06 -18.26 0.98
CA ALA A 52 5.87 -17.85 0.27
C ALA A 52 4.96 -17.09 1.22
N ARG A 53 5.13 -15.76 1.28
CA ARG A 53 4.24 -14.88 2.02
C ARG A 53 2.83 -15.11 1.45
N PRO A 54 1.85 -15.48 2.28
CA PRO A 54 0.47 -15.20 1.93
C PRO A 54 0.44 -13.69 1.63
N GLY A 55 -0.02 -13.30 0.44
CA GLY A 55 -0.13 -11.88 0.09
C GLY A 55 -0.89 -11.19 1.22
N GLY A 56 -0.18 -10.41 2.03
CA GLY A 56 -0.79 -9.69 3.14
C GLY A 56 -1.86 -8.77 2.55
N LEU A 57 -3.04 -8.73 3.19
CA LEU A 57 -4.03 -7.72 2.86
C LEU A 57 -3.39 -6.36 3.15
N ILE A 58 -2.97 -5.65 2.10
CA ILE A 58 -2.39 -4.30 2.23
C ILE A 58 -3.56 -3.38 2.57
N SER A 59 -3.88 -3.16 3.84
CA SER A 59 -4.94 -2.23 4.25
C SER A 59 -4.51 -0.78 3.99
N SER A 60 -5.42 0.06 3.50
CA SER A 60 -5.16 1.48 3.32
C SER A 60 -5.04 2.09 4.71
N PRO A 61 -3.95 2.83 5.00
CA PRO A 61 -3.80 3.46 6.31
C PRO A 61 -4.95 4.47 6.49
N LYS A 62 -5.67 4.33 7.60
CA LYS A 62 -6.66 5.32 8.01
C LYS A 62 -5.92 6.50 8.63
N LEU A 63 -5.70 7.55 7.84
CA LEU A 63 -5.26 8.83 8.40
C LEU A 63 -6.39 9.44 9.21
N GLN A 64 -6.08 9.92 10.41
CA GLN A 64 -6.90 10.92 11.07
C GLN A 64 -6.56 12.27 10.42
N THR A 65 -7.17 12.57 9.27
CA THR A 65 -7.02 13.90 8.67
C THR A 65 -7.42 14.97 9.70
N PRO A 66 -6.65 16.06 9.85
CA PRO A 66 -7.00 17.15 10.74
C PRO A 66 -8.44 17.61 10.48
N GLN A 67 -9.26 17.66 11.53
CA GLN A 67 -10.64 18.09 11.40
C GLN A 67 -10.66 19.61 11.18
N VAL A 68 -11.22 20.04 10.05
CA VAL A 68 -11.62 21.43 9.88
C VAL A 68 -12.82 21.69 10.80
N PRO A 69 -12.92 22.86 11.45
CA PRO A 69 -14.09 23.21 12.23
C PRO A 69 -15.40 22.97 11.44
N THR A 70 -16.34 22.31 12.12
CA THR A 70 -17.71 22.06 11.67
C THR A 70 -18.43 23.39 11.40
N PRO A 71 -19.34 23.48 10.41
CA PRO A 71 -20.11 24.70 10.19
C PRO A 71 -20.79 25.17 11.49
N PRO A 72 -20.90 26.47 11.72
CA PRO A 72 -21.63 27.00 12.88
C PRO A 72 -23.09 26.54 12.86
N ALA A 73 -23.64 26.17 14.02
CA ALA A 73 -25.00 25.66 14.14
C ALA A 73 -26.05 26.73 13.77
N ALA A 74 -27.09 26.34 13.03
CA ALA A 74 -28.17 27.21 12.63
C ALA A 74 -29.02 27.68 13.83
N GLY A 75 -28.85 28.93 14.23
CA GLY A 75 -29.79 29.64 15.09
C GLY A 75 -31.11 29.93 14.36
N GLN A 76 -32.24 29.72 15.03
CA GLN A 76 -33.58 29.70 14.41
C GLN A 76 -34.28 31.06 14.25
N ASP A 77 -33.64 32.18 14.57
CA ASP A 77 -34.23 33.52 14.35
C ASP A 77 -33.14 34.56 14.02
N ALA A 78 -32.84 34.72 12.73
CA ALA A 78 -31.91 35.72 12.25
C ALA A 78 -32.49 36.49 11.06
N ALA A 79 -32.25 37.79 11.02
CA ALA A 79 -32.59 38.64 9.88
C ALA A 79 -32.07 38.01 8.57
N VAL A 80 -32.93 37.98 7.56
CA VAL A 80 -32.63 37.38 6.26
C VAL A 80 -32.36 38.45 5.21
N LEU A 81 -31.46 38.15 4.28
CA LEU A 81 -31.03 39.02 3.20
C LEU A 81 -31.25 38.32 1.86
N ARG A 82 -31.89 39.00 0.91
CA ARG A 82 -32.05 38.50 -0.46
C ARG A 82 -30.69 38.50 -1.17
N VAL A 83 -30.15 37.31 -1.44
CA VAL A 83 -28.88 37.15 -2.15
C VAL A 83 -29.14 36.88 -3.63
N ASN A 84 -28.62 37.76 -4.48
CA ASN A 84 -28.70 37.69 -5.95
C ASN A 84 -27.39 37.18 -6.58
N GLY A 85 -26.27 37.28 -5.87
CA GLY A 85 -24.97 36.84 -6.36
C GLY A 85 -23.91 36.85 -5.27
N PHE A 86 -22.80 36.16 -5.54
CA PHE A 86 -21.60 36.22 -4.70
C PHE A 86 -20.44 36.84 -5.46
N ARG A 87 -19.70 37.72 -4.80
CA ARG A 87 -18.37 38.16 -5.25
C ARG A 87 -17.33 37.39 -4.43
N ILE A 88 -16.43 36.70 -5.10
CA ILE A 88 -15.39 35.93 -4.43
C ILE A 88 -14.09 36.72 -4.51
N GLU A 89 -13.43 36.91 -3.37
CA GLU A 89 -12.17 37.64 -3.26
C GLU A 89 -11.07 36.72 -2.71
N GLY A 90 -9.84 36.90 -3.18
CA GLY A 90 -8.67 36.19 -2.65
C GLY A 90 -8.45 34.77 -3.19
N ASN A 91 -9.20 34.36 -4.22
CA ASN A 91 -8.98 33.07 -4.89
C ASN A 91 -7.91 33.17 -5.99
N GLY A 92 -6.87 32.34 -5.92
CA GLY A 92 -5.80 32.22 -6.90
C GLY A 92 -5.48 30.77 -7.30
N LEU A 93 -5.65 29.82 -6.39
CA LEU A 93 -5.37 28.38 -6.57
C LEU A 93 -6.57 27.61 -7.14
N VAL A 94 -7.79 28.06 -6.83
CA VAL A 94 -9.03 27.51 -7.37
C VAL A 94 -9.71 28.56 -8.24
N ASP A 95 -10.10 28.13 -9.44
CA ASP A 95 -10.70 29.04 -10.41
C ASP A 95 -12.05 29.59 -9.92
N ALA A 96 -12.32 30.84 -10.27
CA ALA A 96 -13.51 31.52 -9.80
C ALA A 96 -14.80 30.83 -10.27
N GLN A 97 -14.79 30.19 -11.45
CA GLN A 97 -15.99 29.55 -12.01
C GLN A 97 -16.39 28.33 -11.18
N THR A 98 -15.43 27.48 -10.81
CA THR A 98 -15.65 26.33 -9.91
C THR A 98 -16.23 26.77 -8.56
N LEU A 99 -15.70 27.86 -7.98
CA LEU A 99 -16.21 28.38 -6.72
C LEU A 99 -17.61 28.98 -6.86
N GLN A 100 -17.90 29.69 -7.96
CA GLN A 100 -19.24 30.20 -8.26
C GLN A 100 -20.25 29.06 -8.48
N ASP A 101 -19.84 28.00 -9.17
CA ASP A 101 -20.67 26.83 -9.41
C ASP A 101 -21.04 26.12 -8.10
N ALA A 102 -20.11 26.02 -7.15
CA ALA A 102 -20.36 25.48 -5.81
C ALA A 102 -21.40 26.30 -5.02
N LEU A 103 -21.52 27.60 -5.28
CA LEU A 103 -22.43 28.51 -4.60
C LEU A 103 -23.81 28.65 -5.24
N LYS A 104 -24.09 27.99 -6.38
CA LYS A 104 -25.38 28.07 -7.09
C LYS A 104 -26.59 27.76 -6.20
N GLY A 105 -26.44 26.87 -5.23
CA GLY A 105 -27.50 26.53 -4.27
C GLY A 105 -27.87 27.65 -3.29
N PHE A 106 -27.03 28.68 -3.17
CA PHE A 106 -27.20 29.82 -2.25
C PHE A 106 -27.65 31.09 -2.96
N THR A 107 -27.68 31.10 -4.29
CA THR A 107 -28.06 32.27 -5.08
C THR A 107 -29.56 32.31 -5.34
N GLY A 108 -30.13 33.51 -5.45
CA GLY A 108 -31.55 33.69 -5.81
C GLY A 108 -32.53 33.47 -4.65
N ARG A 109 -32.09 33.57 -3.40
CA ARG A 109 -32.86 33.23 -2.20
C ARG A 109 -32.55 34.13 -1.01
N ASP A 110 -33.43 34.13 -0.01
CA ASP A 110 -33.23 34.82 1.26
C ASP A 110 -32.35 33.98 2.18
N LEU A 111 -31.22 34.54 2.62
CA LEU A 111 -30.25 33.87 3.46
C LEU A 111 -30.06 34.58 4.80
N SER A 112 -30.00 33.83 5.89
CA SER A 112 -29.54 34.32 7.19
C SER A 112 -28.01 34.41 7.26
N LEU A 113 -27.47 35.08 8.28
CA LEU A 113 -26.02 35.10 8.52
C LEU A 113 -25.42 33.69 8.62
N THR A 114 -26.11 32.77 9.29
CA THR A 114 -25.66 31.37 9.40
C THR A 114 -25.57 30.72 8.02
N GLN A 115 -26.55 30.94 7.15
CA GLN A 115 -26.53 30.37 5.79
C GLN A 115 -25.45 31.03 4.91
N LEU A 116 -25.11 32.31 5.14
CA LEU A 116 -23.95 32.93 4.50
C LEU A 116 -22.63 32.32 5.00
N GLN A 117 -22.54 31.95 6.28
CA GLN A 117 -21.40 31.21 6.82
C GLN A 117 -21.33 29.78 6.27
N GLU A 118 -22.46 29.11 6.05
CA GLU A 118 -22.52 27.83 5.33
C GLU A 118 -22.01 27.97 3.90
N ALA A 119 -22.37 29.05 3.19
CA ALA A 119 -21.84 29.34 1.86
C ALA A 119 -20.31 29.52 1.88
N ALA A 120 -19.77 30.25 2.86
CA ALA A 120 -18.32 30.34 3.06
C ALA A 120 -17.70 28.97 3.35
N TRP A 121 -18.35 28.13 4.16
CA TRP A 121 -17.87 26.77 4.44
C TRP A 121 -17.87 25.88 3.19
N VAL A 122 -18.82 26.05 2.28
CA VAL A 122 -18.81 25.36 0.98
C VAL A 122 -17.56 25.72 0.18
N LEU A 123 -17.14 26.99 0.16
CA LEU A 123 -15.87 27.38 -0.47
C LEU A 123 -14.68 26.65 0.16
N VAL A 124 -14.62 26.56 1.50
CA VAL A 124 -13.56 25.80 2.20
C VAL A 124 -13.55 24.33 1.77
N GLN A 125 -14.71 23.68 1.63
CA GLN A 125 -14.78 22.30 1.15
C GLN A 125 -14.36 22.17 -0.31
N THR A 126 -14.69 23.13 -1.17
CA THR A 126 -14.25 23.13 -2.57
C THR A 126 -12.73 23.23 -2.67
N TYR A 127 -12.08 24.09 -1.88
CA TYR A 127 -10.61 24.15 -1.78
C TYR A 127 -10.01 22.82 -1.29
N ARG A 128 -10.61 22.23 -0.25
CA ARG A 128 -10.16 20.95 0.30
C ARG A 128 -10.23 19.82 -0.74
N GLN A 129 -11.34 19.74 -1.49
CA GLN A 129 -11.50 18.77 -2.59
C GLN A 129 -10.47 19.00 -3.71
N ALA A 130 -10.13 20.27 -3.98
CA ALA A 130 -9.03 20.62 -4.89
C ALA A 130 -7.64 20.29 -4.32
N GLY A 131 -7.52 19.96 -3.03
CA GLY A 131 -6.28 19.56 -2.37
C GLY A 131 -5.54 20.69 -1.63
N TRP A 132 -6.22 21.82 -1.38
CA TRP A 132 -5.63 23.02 -0.78
C TRP A 132 -6.26 23.34 0.57
N LEU A 133 -5.46 23.85 1.51
CA LEU A 133 -5.95 24.43 2.74
C LEU A 133 -6.29 25.91 2.51
N ALA A 134 -7.51 26.30 2.89
CA ALA A 134 -7.94 27.69 2.84
C ALA A 134 -8.98 27.97 3.94
N HIS A 135 -9.09 29.23 4.31
CA HIS A 135 -10.16 29.75 5.14
C HIS A 135 -11.07 30.63 4.29
N ALA A 136 -12.38 30.57 4.51
CA ALA A 136 -13.30 31.50 3.87
C ALA A 136 -14.27 32.06 4.91
N PHE A 137 -14.60 33.34 4.77
CA PHE A 137 -15.49 34.04 5.69
C PHE A 137 -16.26 35.15 5.00
N VAL A 138 -17.33 35.61 5.67
CA VAL A 138 -18.12 36.76 5.25
C VAL A 138 -17.53 38.00 5.92
N PRO A 139 -16.84 38.90 5.20
CA PRO A 139 -16.35 40.14 5.78
C PRO A 139 -17.51 41.08 6.12
N GLN A 140 -17.27 42.00 7.06
CA GLN A 140 -18.17 43.13 7.29
C GLN A 140 -18.26 43.98 6.01
N GLN A 141 -19.48 44.21 5.53
CA GLN A 141 -19.75 44.88 4.27
C GLN A 141 -21.17 45.45 4.27
N GLU A 142 -21.39 46.45 3.42
CA GLU A 142 -22.74 46.85 3.02
C GLU A 142 -23.13 46.03 1.79
N VAL A 143 -24.32 45.41 1.82
CA VAL A 143 -24.78 44.58 0.70
C VAL A 143 -25.59 45.44 -0.25
N GLU A 144 -25.00 45.75 -1.40
CA GLU A 144 -25.67 46.46 -2.49
C GLU A 144 -26.21 45.47 -3.52
N ASN A 145 -27.43 45.70 -4.01
CA ASN A 145 -28.08 44.89 -5.06
C ASN A 145 -28.16 43.38 -4.77
N GLY A 146 -28.06 42.99 -3.49
CA GLY A 146 -28.04 41.58 -3.08
C GLY A 146 -26.77 40.83 -3.46
N VAL A 147 -25.66 41.50 -3.77
CA VAL A 147 -24.37 40.84 -4.06
C VAL A 147 -23.53 40.79 -2.79
N VAL A 148 -23.25 39.59 -2.29
CA VAL A 148 -22.47 39.38 -1.05
C VAL A 148 -21.04 39.01 -1.39
N ALA A 149 -20.06 39.72 -0.83
CA ALA A 149 -18.66 39.35 -0.91
C ALA A 149 -18.33 38.21 0.06
N LEU A 150 -17.62 37.20 -0.43
CA LEU A 150 -17.00 36.13 0.34
C LEU A 150 -15.49 36.21 0.13
N ARG A 151 -14.74 36.31 1.23
CA ARG A 151 -13.28 36.40 1.17
C ARG A 151 -12.68 35.04 1.48
N VAL A 152 -11.79 34.60 0.61
CA VAL A 152 -10.96 33.41 0.78
C VAL A 152 -9.54 33.85 1.12
N VAL A 153 -8.95 33.18 2.11
CA VAL A 153 -7.55 33.31 2.49
C VAL A 153 -6.91 31.94 2.26
N GLU A 154 -6.08 31.86 1.23
CA GLU A 154 -5.30 30.67 0.91
C GLU A 154 -4.17 30.52 1.92
N ALA A 155 -4.19 29.41 2.66
CA ALA A 155 -3.25 29.22 3.75
C ALA A 155 -1.83 29.05 3.19
N ARG A 156 -0.91 29.91 3.63
CA ARG A 156 0.52 29.79 3.34
C ARG A 156 1.23 29.22 4.54
N LEU A 157 2.15 28.29 4.31
CA LEU A 157 2.94 27.69 5.37
C LEU A 157 3.80 28.78 6.02
N GLY A 158 3.63 29.02 7.31
CA GLY A 158 4.58 29.79 8.11
C GLY A 158 5.77 28.90 8.43
N GLU A 159 5.62 28.04 9.44
CA GLU A 159 6.64 27.08 9.86
C GLU A 159 6.06 25.67 10.12
N VAL A 160 6.94 24.68 10.16
CA VAL A 160 6.63 23.34 10.67
C VAL A 160 7.13 23.25 12.09
N ARG A 161 6.22 23.26 13.06
CA ARG A 161 6.52 23.13 14.49
C ARG A 161 6.46 21.67 14.89
N MET A 162 7.35 21.22 15.77
CA MET A 162 7.41 19.82 16.19
C MET A 162 7.33 19.70 17.71
N GLU A 163 6.33 18.97 18.18
CA GLU A 163 6.18 18.58 19.58
C GLU A 163 6.83 17.23 19.82
N TRP A 164 7.93 17.26 20.57
CA TRP A 164 8.69 16.08 20.92
C TRP A 164 8.28 15.56 22.30
N PRO A 165 8.14 14.24 22.47
CA PRO A 165 8.01 13.64 23.78
C PRO A 165 9.34 13.78 24.55
N ALA A 166 9.27 14.03 25.86
CA ALA A 166 10.44 14.37 26.68
C ALA A 166 11.51 13.27 26.73
N GLU A 167 11.12 11.99 26.70
CA GLU A 167 12.02 10.85 26.96
C GLU A 167 11.99 9.78 25.86
N ALA A 168 11.48 10.09 24.65
CA ALA A 168 11.45 9.09 23.57
C ALA A 168 12.69 9.15 22.68
N ARG A 169 13.20 7.96 22.34
CA ARG A 169 14.21 7.79 21.30
C ARG A 169 13.52 7.85 19.94
N LEU A 170 13.60 9.01 19.28
CA LEU A 170 13.08 9.25 17.93
C LEU A 170 14.21 9.78 17.03
N PRO A 171 14.21 9.47 15.73
CA PRO A 171 15.24 9.91 14.79
C PRO A 171 15.03 11.39 14.40
N ARG A 172 15.35 12.33 15.30
CA ARG A 172 14.99 13.76 15.16
C ARG A 172 15.48 14.38 13.85
N SER A 173 16.77 14.24 13.56
CA SER A 173 17.40 14.78 12.35
C SER A 173 16.72 14.30 11.07
N ARG A 174 16.30 13.03 11.04
CA ARG A 174 15.59 12.45 9.90
C ARG A 174 14.18 13.00 9.76
N ILE A 175 13.43 13.09 10.85
CA ILE A 175 12.08 13.66 10.84
C ILE A 175 12.13 15.11 10.37
N GLU A 176 13.08 15.90 10.89
CA GLU A 176 13.33 17.28 10.47
C GLU A 176 13.66 17.38 8.98
N ALA A 177 14.59 16.55 8.48
CA ALA A 177 14.95 16.52 7.06
C ALA A 177 13.76 16.12 6.16
N MET A 178 12.99 15.10 6.57
CA MET A 178 11.78 14.69 5.86
C MET A 178 10.72 15.79 5.83
N SER A 179 10.50 16.49 6.95
CA SER A 179 9.57 17.62 7.00
C SER A 179 10.01 18.76 6.07
N ALA A 180 11.29 19.15 6.11
CA ALA A 180 11.83 20.21 5.25
C ALA A 180 11.78 19.84 3.76
N ALA A 181 11.94 18.56 3.41
CA ALA A 181 11.85 18.07 2.04
C ALA A 181 10.41 18.12 1.48
N GLN A 182 9.40 17.94 2.33
CA GLN A 182 8.00 17.89 1.90
C GLN A 182 7.26 19.23 2.03
N LEU A 183 7.63 20.07 3.02
CA LEU A 183 6.93 21.29 3.37
C LEU A 183 7.91 22.48 3.40
N GLN A 184 7.73 23.42 2.48
CA GLN A 184 8.59 24.60 2.35
C GLN A 184 7.85 25.86 2.82
N PRO A 185 8.39 26.61 3.81
CA PRO A 185 7.84 27.88 4.26
C PRO A 185 7.52 28.85 3.12
N GLY A 186 6.43 29.61 3.27
CA GLY A 186 5.93 30.61 2.32
C GLY A 186 5.09 30.03 1.17
N GLN A 187 5.10 28.72 0.95
CA GLN A 187 4.29 28.07 -0.08
C GLN A 187 2.83 27.85 0.37
N PRO A 188 1.86 27.83 -0.55
CA PRO A 188 0.50 27.39 -0.23
C PRO A 188 0.50 25.96 0.33
N ILE A 189 -0.32 25.71 1.35
CA ILE A 189 -0.39 24.40 2.00
C ILE A 189 -1.21 23.44 1.13
N ALA A 190 -0.50 22.54 0.43
CA ALA A 190 -1.09 21.40 -0.25
C ALA A 190 -1.39 20.27 0.74
N LEU A 191 -2.67 19.93 0.92
CA LEU A 191 -3.10 18.89 1.86
C LEU A 191 -2.45 17.54 1.54
N ARG A 192 -2.30 17.21 0.26
CA ARG A 192 -1.64 15.96 -0.18
C ARG A 192 -0.18 15.86 0.26
N GLN A 193 0.53 16.98 0.38
CA GLN A 193 1.92 16.99 0.84
C GLN A 193 2.00 16.78 2.35
N VAL A 194 1.09 17.39 3.11
CA VAL A 194 0.98 17.15 4.56
C VAL A 194 0.60 15.70 4.83
N ASP A 195 -0.39 15.16 4.13
CA ASP A 195 -0.80 13.75 4.25
C ASP A 195 0.34 12.80 3.88
N ARG A 196 1.07 13.09 2.78
CA ARG A 196 2.24 12.31 2.40
C ARG A 196 3.31 12.35 3.49
N LEU A 197 3.64 13.52 4.04
CA LEU A 197 4.60 13.63 5.13
C LEU A 197 4.19 12.75 6.32
N LEU A 198 2.93 12.85 6.76
CA LEU A 198 2.43 12.03 7.87
C LEU A 198 2.52 10.53 7.58
N LEU A 199 2.21 10.10 6.36
CA LEU A 199 2.36 8.71 5.95
C LEU A 199 3.81 8.26 5.94
N LEU A 200 4.73 9.08 5.41
CA LEU A 200 6.16 8.75 5.39
C LEU A 200 6.74 8.70 6.81
N LEU A 201 6.30 9.58 7.71
CA LEU A 201 6.68 9.53 9.13
C LEU A 201 6.11 8.30 9.83
N GLY A 202 4.86 7.92 9.52
CA GLY A 202 4.24 6.69 10.03
C GLY A 202 4.82 5.40 9.46
N ASP A 203 5.52 5.47 8.32
CA ASP A 203 6.28 4.35 7.77
C ASP A 203 7.63 4.14 8.49
N LEU A 204 8.08 5.09 9.32
CA LEU A 204 9.29 4.94 10.14
C LEU A 204 9.03 4.00 11.34
N PRO A 205 9.81 2.91 11.48
CA PRO A 205 9.73 2.01 12.63
C PRO A 205 9.81 2.75 13.98
N GLY A 206 8.78 2.58 14.80
CA GLY A 206 8.75 3.14 16.15
C GLY A 206 8.27 4.59 16.22
N VAL A 207 7.75 5.17 15.13
CA VAL A 207 7.29 6.56 15.07
C VAL A 207 5.79 6.62 14.83
N VAL A 208 5.09 7.41 15.65
CA VAL A 208 3.73 7.86 15.40
C VAL A 208 3.77 9.37 15.20
N ALA A 209 3.11 9.86 14.15
CA ALA A 209 3.01 11.28 13.84
C ALA A 209 1.57 11.66 13.56
N SER A 210 1.15 12.81 14.10
CA SER A 210 -0.08 13.50 13.72
C SER A 210 0.23 14.96 13.43
N ALA A 211 -0.67 15.64 12.71
CA ALA A 211 -0.57 17.06 12.44
C ALA A 211 -1.82 17.80 12.90
N SER A 212 -1.64 19.06 13.29
CA SER A 212 -2.70 20.04 13.41
C SER A 212 -2.27 21.36 12.76
N TYR A 213 -3.26 22.19 12.40
CA TYR A 213 -3.00 23.50 11.83
C TYR A 213 -3.22 24.56 12.92
N VAL A 214 -2.24 25.43 13.11
CA VAL A 214 -2.31 26.53 14.08
C VAL A 214 -2.02 27.85 13.38
N ALA A 215 -2.50 28.96 13.96
CA ALA A 215 -2.23 30.28 13.41
C ALA A 215 -0.72 30.56 13.41
N GLY A 216 -0.17 30.97 12.27
CA GLY A 216 1.22 31.37 12.15
C GLY A 216 1.46 32.80 12.63
N GLU A 217 2.74 33.20 12.72
CA GLU A 217 3.11 34.53 13.22
C GLU A 217 2.77 35.67 12.25
N GLN A 218 2.81 35.39 10.94
CA GLN A 218 2.47 36.36 9.90
C GLN A 218 0.98 36.30 9.58
N GLU A 219 0.38 37.45 9.28
CA GLU A 219 -1.02 37.50 8.85
C GLU A 219 -1.25 36.64 7.60
N GLY A 220 -2.26 35.77 7.63
CA GLY A 220 -2.54 34.82 6.55
C GLY A 220 -1.60 33.61 6.48
N SER A 221 -0.65 33.48 7.41
CA SER A 221 0.17 32.27 7.55
C SER A 221 -0.46 31.25 8.49
N THR A 222 -0.17 29.98 8.25
CA THR A 222 -0.61 28.84 9.04
C THR A 222 0.60 27.96 9.30
N ASP A 223 0.81 27.59 10.55
CA ASP A 223 1.86 26.67 10.94
C ASP A 223 1.30 25.25 11.01
N VAL A 224 2.14 24.29 10.62
CA VAL A 224 1.83 22.86 10.76
C VAL A 224 2.49 22.38 12.04
N LEU A 225 1.68 22.08 13.05
CA LEU A 225 2.13 21.52 14.32
C LEU A 225 2.12 19.99 14.20
N LEU A 226 3.30 19.40 14.06
CA LEU A 226 3.52 17.96 14.11
C LEU A 226 3.66 17.51 15.56
N THR A 227 2.80 16.60 16.00
CA THR A 227 2.91 15.95 17.30
C THR A 227 3.47 14.54 17.11
N LEU A 228 4.62 14.28 17.74
CA LEU A 228 5.35 13.03 17.61
C LEU A 228 5.17 12.18 18.86
N ALA A 229 5.07 10.87 18.69
CA ALA A 229 5.05 9.91 19.78
C ALA A 229 5.79 8.62 19.41
N PRO A 230 6.41 7.92 20.37
CA PRO A 230 6.97 6.60 20.11
C PRO A 230 5.85 5.58 19.88
N ASP A 231 6.01 4.73 18.88
CA ASP A 231 5.26 3.47 18.80
C ASP A 231 5.94 2.39 19.66
N LYS A 232 5.33 1.20 19.75
CA LYS A 232 5.86 0.06 20.49
C LYS A 232 7.29 -0.26 20.02
N PRO A 233 8.27 -0.30 20.93
CA PRO A 233 9.66 -0.61 20.58
C PRO A 233 9.85 -2.08 20.21
N ALA A 234 8.92 -2.94 20.62
CA ALA A 234 8.92 -4.36 20.30
C ALA A 234 7.50 -4.90 20.18
N ALA A 235 7.32 -5.85 19.27
CA ALA A 235 6.12 -6.67 19.16
C ALA A 235 6.54 -8.12 18.92
N ALA A 236 5.82 -9.07 19.51
CA ALA A 236 6.04 -10.49 19.25
C ALA A 236 4.69 -11.20 19.09
N SER A 237 4.66 -12.22 18.23
CA SER A 237 3.52 -13.09 18.05
C SER A 237 3.96 -14.55 18.07
N LEU A 238 3.12 -15.38 18.67
CA LEU A 238 3.27 -16.83 18.68
C LEU A 238 2.04 -17.42 18.00
N LEU A 239 2.27 -18.30 17.02
CA LEU A 239 1.22 -18.97 16.26
C LEU A 239 1.42 -20.47 16.39
N PHE A 240 0.35 -21.18 16.74
CA PHE A 240 0.28 -22.62 16.75
C PHE A 240 -0.86 -23.05 15.83
N ASP A 241 -0.53 -23.81 14.79
CA ASP A 241 -1.49 -24.22 13.77
C ASP A 241 -1.18 -25.63 13.23
N ASN A 242 -2.05 -26.15 12.37
CA ASN A 242 -1.90 -27.45 11.73
C ASN A 242 -1.79 -27.34 10.18
N HIS A 243 -1.30 -26.21 9.66
CA HIS A 243 -1.12 -25.96 8.22
C HIS A 243 0.25 -26.42 7.69
N GLY A 244 0.96 -27.27 8.42
CA GLY A 244 2.21 -27.90 7.95
C GLY A 244 1.96 -29.02 6.94
N SER A 245 3.01 -29.41 6.22
CA SER A 245 2.94 -30.53 5.28
C SER A 245 2.92 -31.87 6.02
N VAL A 246 2.17 -32.83 5.49
CA VAL A 246 2.19 -34.22 5.98
C VAL A 246 3.58 -34.86 5.91
N SER A 247 4.44 -34.39 5.00
CA SER A 247 5.79 -34.93 4.81
C SER A 247 6.81 -34.39 5.82
N THR A 248 6.53 -33.24 6.46
CA THR A 248 7.46 -32.56 7.38
C THR A 248 6.79 -32.17 8.70
N GLY A 249 5.64 -32.75 9.01
CA GLY A 249 4.84 -32.45 10.21
C GLY A 249 3.78 -31.38 9.95
N THR A 250 2.53 -31.72 10.26
CA THR A 250 1.37 -30.83 10.07
C THR A 250 1.28 -29.76 11.15
N THR A 251 1.66 -30.09 12.38
CA THR A 251 1.66 -29.14 13.51
C THR A 251 2.85 -28.18 13.42
N ARG A 252 2.56 -26.87 13.45
CA ARG A 252 3.53 -25.79 13.33
C ARG A 252 3.50 -24.90 14.56
N LEU A 253 4.69 -24.57 15.06
CA LEU A 253 4.90 -23.49 16.01
C LEU A 253 5.72 -22.39 15.31
N SER A 254 5.14 -21.19 15.17
CA SER A 254 5.83 -20.02 14.61
C SER A 254 5.96 -18.93 15.65
N ILE A 255 7.13 -18.31 15.73
CA ILE A 255 7.40 -17.14 16.56
C ILE A 255 7.87 -16.02 15.63
N ASN A 256 7.24 -14.85 15.70
CA ASN A 256 7.69 -13.65 15.01
C ASN A 256 7.97 -12.57 16.05
N ALA A 257 9.07 -11.86 15.91
CA ALA A 257 9.38 -10.69 16.72
C ALA A 257 9.82 -9.54 15.82
N ALA A 258 9.37 -8.34 16.12
CA ALA A 258 9.78 -7.09 15.50
C ALA A 258 10.30 -6.16 16.58
N LEU A 259 11.52 -5.66 16.41
CA LEU A 259 12.13 -4.64 17.25
C LEU A 259 12.28 -3.37 16.42
N ASN A 260 11.70 -2.28 16.91
CA ASN A 260 11.70 -0.99 16.24
C ASN A 260 12.72 -0.06 16.88
N ASN A 261 13.39 0.72 16.04
CA ASN A 261 14.34 1.75 16.41
C ASN A 261 15.50 1.27 17.31
N VAL A 262 16.13 0.15 16.93
CA VAL A 262 17.21 -0.50 17.70
C VAL A 262 18.47 0.38 17.75
N SER A 263 18.82 1.05 16.64
CA SER A 263 19.96 1.96 16.51
C SER A 263 19.65 3.41 16.87
N GLY A 264 18.37 3.81 16.91
CA GLY A 264 17.95 5.19 17.12
C GLY A 264 17.63 5.94 15.81
N GLU A 265 17.87 5.30 14.66
CA GLU A 265 17.71 5.86 13.32
C GLU A 265 16.46 5.36 12.58
N ALA A 266 15.43 4.95 13.32
CA ALA A 266 14.21 4.28 12.82
C ALA A 266 14.49 3.02 11.99
N ASP A 267 15.47 2.24 12.42
CA ASP A 267 15.71 0.91 11.87
C ASP A 267 14.75 -0.14 12.46
N ALA A 268 14.55 -1.25 11.77
CA ALA A 268 13.72 -2.36 12.22
C ALA A 268 14.45 -3.70 12.11
N LEU A 269 14.45 -4.48 13.19
CA LEU A 269 14.91 -5.87 13.20
C LEU A 269 13.70 -6.80 13.28
N GLN A 270 13.54 -7.65 12.28
CA GLN A 270 12.52 -8.70 12.22
C GLN A 270 13.17 -10.07 12.41
N LEU A 271 12.66 -10.85 13.34
CA LEU A 271 13.09 -12.21 13.63
C LEU A 271 11.90 -13.15 13.45
N GLN A 272 12.14 -14.29 12.81
CA GLN A 272 11.14 -15.33 12.61
C GLN A 272 11.77 -16.68 12.95
N ALA A 273 11.03 -17.52 13.67
CA ALA A 273 11.36 -18.91 13.87
C ALA A 273 10.13 -19.77 13.58
N LEU A 274 10.33 -20.91 12.93
CA LEU A 274 9.29 -21.90 12.65
C LEU A 274 9.84 -23.28 12.97
N LYS A 275 9.06 -24.04 13.75
CA LYS A 275 9.37 -25.43 14.07
C LYS A 275 8.17 -26.34 13.82
N THR A 276 8.44 -27.48 13.22
CA THR A 276 7.52 -28.62 13.12
C THR A 276 8.25 -29.87 13.61
N GLU A 277 7.64 -31.04 13.44
CA GLU A 277 8.34 -32.32 13.64
C GLU A 277 9.55 -32.46 12.70
N GLY A 278 9.38 -32.05 11.43
CA GLY A 278 10.37 -32.24 10.37
C GLY A 278 11.11 -30.98 9.91
N ILE A 279 10.80 -29.78 10.42
CA ILE A 279 11.38 -28.50 10.00
C ILE A 279 11.88 -27.71 11.21
N GLU A 280 13.07 -27.15 11.06
CA GLU A 280 13.60 -26.07 11.90
C GLU A 280 14.04 -24.92 10.99
N TYR A 281 13.44 -23.76 11.16
CA TYR A 281 13.69 -22.59 10.32
C TYR A 281 13.84 -21.33 11.17
N VAL A 282 14.84 -20.52 10.83
CA VAL A 282 15.06 -19.20 11.43
C VAL A 282 15.38 -18.17 10.35
N ARG A 283 14.88 -16.94 10.52
CA ARG A 283 15.17 -15.80 9.65
C ARG A 283 15.37 -14.54 10.47
N GLY A 284 16.38 -13.75 10.11
CA GLY A 284 16.59 -12.40 10.60
C GLY A 284 16.62 -11.41 9.44
N ALA A 285 16.01 -10.24 9.61
CA ALA A 285 16.05 -9.16 8.63
C ALA A 285 16.19 -7.81 9.33
N TRP A 286 17.17 -7.01 8.93
CA TRP A 286 17.40 -5.67 9.44
C TRP A 286 17.25 -4.65 8.32
N SER A 287 16.39 -3.65 8.51
CA SER A 287 16.18 -2.58 7.54
C SER A 287 16.33 -1.20 8.16
N LEU A 288 16.79 -0.24 7.37
CA LEU A 288 16.88 1.16 7.76
C LEU A 288 16.28 2.08 6.68
N PRO A 289 15.69 3.22 7.06
CA PRO A 289 15.24 4.24 6.14
C PRO A 289 16.42 4.96 5.48
N ILE A 290 16.26 5.34 4.21
CA ILE A 290 17.27 5.98 3.36
C ILE A 290 16.68 7.27 2.79
N GLY A 291 17.40 8.38 2.96
CA GLY A 291 16.98 9.70 2.48
C GLY A 291 15.67 10.19 3.12
N GLU A 292 14.99 11.07 2.39
CA GLU A 292 13.85 11.86 2.88
C GLU A 292 12.51 11.48 2.21
N GLN A 293 12.55 10.56 1.25
CA GLN A 293 11.41 10.17 0.41
C GLN A 293 10.79 8.82 0.80
N GLY A 294 11.07 8.35 2.02
CA GLY A 294 10.56 7.08 2.57
C GLY A 294 11.16 5.82 1.96
N TRP A 295 12.34 5.91 1.34
CA TRP A 295 13.03 4.72 0.87
C TRP A 295 13.56 3.92 2.06
N SER A 296 13.71 2.62 1.90
CA SER A 296 14.37 1.77 2.89
C SER A 296 15.27 0.76 2.20
N GLY A 297 16.35 0.41 2.89
CA GLY A 297 17.27 -0.65 2.49
C GLY A 297 17.47 -1.62 3.65
N GLY A 298 17.79 -2.87 3.34
CA GLY A 298 17.97 -3.88 4.38
C GLY A 298 18.79 -5.07 3.94
N VAL A 299 19.07 -5.91 4.92
CA VAL A 299 19.73 -7.20 4.77
C VAL A 299 18.88 -8.27 5.44
N HIS A 300 18.84 -9.46 4.87
CA HIS A 300 18.22 -10.60 5.53
C HIS A 300 19.08 -11.85 5.40
N LEU A 301 18.85 -12.77 6.32
CA LEU A 301 19.49 -14.08 6.36
C LEU A 301 18.51 -15.13 6.88
N SER A 302 18.63 -16.36 6.40
CA SER A 302 17.84 -17.49 6.88
C SER A 302 18.65 -18.77 6.95
N ASP A 303 18.24 -19.67 7.84
CA ASP A 303 18.71 -21.06 7.90
C ASP A 303 17.51 -22.00 8.03
N LEU A 304 17.56 -23.11 7.32
CA LEU A 304 16.54 -24.15 7.27
C LEU A 304 17.21 -25.50 7.40
N ARG A 305 16.64 -26.34 8.24
CA ARG A 305 16.89 -27.79 8.24
C ARG A 305 15.56 -28.51 8.12
N TYR A 306 15.54 -29.55 7.28
CA TYR A 306 14.37 -30.39 7.15
C TYR A 306 14.71 -31.88 7.12
N HIS A 307 13.76 -32.70 7.52
CA HIS A 307 13.75 -34.13 7.30
C HIS A 307 12.32 -34.64 7.13
N LEU A 308 12.16 -35.75 6.43
CA LEU A 308 10.86 -36.35 6.21
C LEU A 308 10.41 -37.17 7.42
N VAL A 309 9.12 -37.05 7.76
CA VAL A 309 8.48 -37.70 8.92
C VAL A 309 7.33 -38.62 8.49
N GLY A 310 6.77 -39.36 9.44
CA GLY A 310 5.62 -40.24 9.21
C GLY A 310 5.87 -41.29 8.13
N SER A 311 4.92 -41.44 7.19
CA SER A 311 5.02 -42.41 6.09
C SER A 311 6.18 -42.14 5.13
N PHE A 312 6.77 -40.95 5.16
CA PHE A 312 7.88 -40.55 4.29
C PHE A 312 9.26 -40.74 4.94
N ALA A 313 9.33 -41.06 6.24
CA ALA A 313 10.58 -41.27 6.97
C ALA A 313 11.43 -42.41 6.37
N ALA A 314 10.79 -43.40 5.74
CA ALA A 314 11.47 -44.52 5.07
C ALA A 314 12.40 -44.07 3.93
N LEU A 315 12.18 -42.89 3.34
CA LEU A 315 13.04 -42.32 2.30
C LEU A 315 14.37 -41.77 2.85
N GLN A 316 14.45 -41.58 4.17
CA GLN A 316 15.55 -40.91 4.88
C GLN A 316 16.01 -39.61 4.20
N ALA A 317 15.08 -38.89 3.57
CA ALA A 317 15.39 -37.64 2.90
C ALA A 317 15.43 -36.50 3.92
N SER A 318 16.48 -35.70 3.82
CA SER A 318 16.75 -34.56 4.68
C SER A 318 17.58 -33.53 3.93
N GLY A 319 17.73 -32.35 4.49
CA GLY A 319 18.62 -31.36 3.91
C GLY A 319 18.62 -30.05 4.66
N SER A 320 19.37 -29.11 4.10
CA SER A 320 19.50 -27.77 4.64
C SER A 320 19.45 -26.72 3.54
N ALA A 321 19.00 -25.53 3.90
CA ALA A 321 19.11 -24.36 3.06
C ALA A 321 19.57 -23.17 3.90
N SER A 322 20.54 -22.43 3.39
CA SER A 322 20.93 -21.14 3.98
C SER A 322 20.75 -20.06 2.93
N SER A 323 20.30 -18.88 3.34
CA SER A 323 20.17 -17.74 2.44
C SER A 323 20.64 -16.46 3.06
N TRP A 324 21.06 -15.54 2.21
CA TRP A 324 21.21 -14.14 2.56
C TRP A 324 20.85 -13.26 1.38
N GLY A 325 20.51 -12.01 1.67
CA GLY A 325 20.07 -11.10 0.65
C GLY A 325 20.03 -9.65 1.07
N LEU A 326 19.79 -8.80 0.08
CA LEU A 326 19.62 -7.35 0.23
C LEU A 326 18.20 -6.99 -0.19
N ASP A 327 17.62 -6.03 0.50
CA ASP A 327 16.29 -5.51 0.25
C ASP A 327 16.36 -4.00 -0.02
N PHE A 328 15.56 -3.52 -0.96
CA PHE A 328 15.31 -2.12 -1.20
C PHE A 328 13.81 -1.91 -1.44
N SER A 329 13.23 -0.88 -0.83
CA SER A 329 11.83 -0.51 -1.01
C SER A 329 11.70 1.00 -1.16
N ALA A 330 10.89 1.44 -2.12
CA ALA A 330 10.61 2.84 -2.37
C ALA A 330 9.10 3.08 -2.61
N PRO A 331 8.44 3.93 -1.81
CA PRO A 331 7.08 4.37 -2.09
C PRO A 331 7.07 5.39 -3.24
N LEU A 332 6.68 4.92 -4.43
CA LEU A 332 6.54 5.76 -5.62
C LEU A 332 5.34 6.70 -5.49
N ILE A 333 4.23 6.20 -4.95
CA ILE A 333 3.02 6.97 -4.62
C ILE A 333 2.65 6.60 -3.19
N ARG A 334 2.43 7.62 -2.35
CA ARG A 334 2.05 7.46 -0.94
C ARG A 334 0.99 8.49 -0.59
N GLN A 335 -0.26 8.05 -0.55
CA GLN A 335 -1.45 8.84 -0.26
C GLN A 335 -2.44 7.98 0.55
N PRO A 336 -3.39 8.59 1.29
CA PRO A 336 -4.37 7.80 2.05
C PRO A 336 -5.13 6.79 1.19
N GLU A 337 -5.54 7.17 -0.02
CA GLU A 337 -6.36 6.34 -0.90
C GLU A 337 -5.57 5.59 -1.96
N HIS A 338 -4.36 6.04 -2.32
CA HIS A 338 -3.57 5.47 -3.42
C HIS A 338 -2.13 5.24 -2.98
N ASN A 339 -1.66 4.00 -3.08
CA ASN A 339 -0.26 3.67 -2.80
C ASN A 339 0.32 2.81 -3.91
N LEU A 340 1.59 3.08 -4.23
CA LEU A 340 2.39 2.30 -5.17
C LEU A 340 3.82 2.24 -4.65
N SER A 341 4.38 1.05 -4.59
CA SER A 341 5.72 0.78 -4.09
C SER A 341 6.51 -0.05 -5.08
N LEU A 342 7.80 0.26 -5.21
CA LEU A 342 8.81 -0.57 -5.85
C LEU A 342 9.56 -1.33 -4.78
N GLN A 343 9.77 -2.62 -5.00
CA GLN A 343 10.58 -3.49 -4.15
C GLN A 343 11.63 -4.18 -5.01
N LEU A 344 12.89 -4.14 -4.58
CA LEU A 344 13.99 -4.90 -5.16
C LEU A 344 14.56 -5.81 -4.08
N ASN A 345 14.76 -7.07 -4.40
CA ASN A 345 15.30 -8.06 -3.47
C ASN A 345 16.32 -8.93 -4.20
N THR A 346 17.45 -9.19 -3.56
CA THR A 346 18.42 -10.17 -4.04
C THR A 346 18.52 -11.30 -3.05
N ASP A 347 18.51 -12.57 -3.47
CA ASP A 347 18.89 -13.69 -2.62
C ASP A 347 20.06 -14.46 -3.24
N ARG A 348 20.97 -14.90 -2.38
CA ARG A 348 21.84 -16.05 -2.61
C ARG A 348 21.42 -17.16 -1.67
N LYS A 349 21.08 -18.32 -2.22
CA LYS A 349 20.59 -19.48 -1.48
C LYS A 349 21.44 -20.70 -1.78
N ASP A 350 21.97 -21.35 -0.75
CA ASP A 350 22.74 -22.58 -0.86
C ASP A 350 21.92 -23.73 -0.28
N PHE A 351 21.84 -24.84 -1.01
CA PHE A 351 21.02 -26.01 -0.68
C PHE A 351 21.87 -27.27 -0.65
N ASP A 352 21.71 -28.10 0.39
CA ASP A 352 22.28 -29.45 0.47
C ASP A 352 21.17 -30.44 0.80
N ASN A 353 20.94 -31.41 -0.09
CA ASN A 353 19.89 -32.41 0.01
C ASN A 353 20.51 -33.79 0.08
N ARG A 354 20.06 -34.56 1.06
CA ARG A 354 20.56 -35.89 1.38
C ARG A 354 19.42 -36.90 1.34
N ALA A 355 19.67 -38.06 0.77
CA ALA A 355 18.75 -39.19 0.77
C ALA A 355 19.55 -40.50 0.63
N LEU A 356 18.86 -41.64 0.69
CA LEU A 356 19.45 -42.92 0.29
C LEU A 356 19.71 -42.89 -1.22
N ALA A 357 20.96 -43.09 -1.64
CA ALA A 357 21.33 -43.07 -3.06
C ALA A 357 20.87 -44.35 -3.78
N SER A 358 20.72 -45.46 -3.04
CA SER A 358 20.17 -46.72 -3.52
C SER A 358 19.37 -47.45 -2.43
N ALA A 359 18.51 -48.38 -2.84
CA ALA A 359 17.71 -49.21 -1.93
C ALA A 359 18.53 -50.15 -1.04
N ILE A 360 19.83 -50.30 -1.33
CA ILE A 360 20.78 -51.10 -0.55
C ILE A 360 21.63 -50.25 0.43
N ASP A 361 21.59 -48.92 0.29
CA ASP A 361 22.35 -48.04 1.18
C ASP A 361 21.67 -47.93 2.53
N THR A 362 22.46 -47.94 3.60
CA THR A 362 21.97 -47.82 4.98
C THR A 362 22.18 -46.41 5.56
N GLN A 363 22.85 -45.53 4.81
CA GLN A 363 23.16 -44.15 5.24
C GLN A 363 22.87 -43.15 4.12
N ALA A 364 22.26 -42.02 4.50
CA ALA A 364 21.96 -40.93 3.56
C ALA A 364 23.22 -40.17 3.14
N SER A 365 23.37 -39.97 1.83
CA SER A 365 24.44 -39.19 1.21
C SER A 365 23.85 -38.00 0.45
N THR A 366 24.68 -36.99 0.15
CA THR A 366 24.23 -35.84 -0.65
C THR A 366 23.83 -36.31 -2.04
N VAL A 367 22.58 -36.06 -2.40
CA VAL A 367 22.01 -36.36 -3.72
C VAL A 367 21.92 -35.11 -4.60
N SER A 368 21.89 -33.92 -3.99
CA SER A 368 21.85 -32.64 -4.70
C SER A 368 22.42 -31.52 -3.84
N ASN A 369 23.41 -30.79 -4.34
CA ASN A 369 23.96 -29.59 -3.73
C ASN A 369 24.00 -28.47 -4.77
N TYR A 370 23.27 -27.38 -4.55
CA TYR A 370 23.14 -26.32 -5.54
C TYR A 370 22.98 -24.95 -4.91
N ARG A 371 23.33 -23.93 -5.68
CA ARG A 371 23.14 -22.53 -5.34
C ARG A 371 22.15 -21.86 -6.28
N ILE A 372 21.34 -20.97 -5.74
CA ILE A 372 20.48 -20.07 -6.52
C ILE A 372 20.84 -18.63 -6.18
N ASP A 373 21.20 -17.86 -7.20
CA ASP A 373 21.26 -16.40 -7.12
C ASP A 373 20.04 -15.83 -7.85
N VAL A 374 19.29 -14.93 -7.21
CA VAL A 374 18.08 -14.34 -7.80
C VAL A 374 17.94 -12.86 -7.46
N LEU A 375 17.63 -12.06 -8.45
CA LEU A 375 17.13 -10.70 -8.33
C LEU A 375 15.63 -10.71 -8.59
N ARG A 376 14.84 -10.12 -7.68
CA ARG A 376 13.41 -9.88 -7.85
C ARG A 376 13.14 -8.38 -7.88
N ALA A 377 12.31 -7.96 -8.83
CA ALA A 377 11.73 -6.63 -8.86
C ALA A 377 10.22 -6.75 -8.79
N ALA A 378 9.59 -6.05 -7.85
CA ALA A 378 8.15 -6.06 -7.68
C ALA A 378 7.59 -4.64 -7.62
N LEU A 379 6.46 -4.44 -8.28
CA LEU A 379 5.59 -3.29 -8.12
C LEU A 379 4.33 -3.76 -7.40
N SER A 380 3.98 -3.11 -6.29
CA SER A 380 2.74 -3.41 -5.58
C SER A 380 2.03 -2.14 -5.17
N GLY A 381 0.72 -2.10 -5.36
CA GLY A 381 -0.10 -0.96 -5.02
C GLY A 381 -1.48 -1.34 -4.52
N ASN A 382 -2.09 -0.41 -3.81
CA ASN A 382 -3.47 -0.49 -3.38
C ASN A 382 -4.21 0.83 -3.70
N TRP A 383 -5.51 0.69 -3.91
CA TRP A 383 -6.40 1.82 -4.14
C TRP A 383 -7.71 1.61 -3.39
N LEU A 384 -8.15 2.65 -2.71
CA LEU A 384 -9.43 2.71 -2.03
C LEU A 384 -10.41 3.51 -2.91
N ASP A 385 -11.38 2.84 -3.49
CA ASP A 385 -12.50 3.48 -4.16
C ASP A 385 -13.57 3.84 -3.12
N GLN A 386 -14.03 5.08 -3.14
CA GLN A 386 -15.11 5.58 -2.28
C GLN A 386 -16.40 5.87 -3.07
N ILE A 387 -16.42 5.62 -4.38
CA ILE A 387 -17.59 5.86 -5.23
C ILE A 387 -18.62 4.75 -4.97
N GLY A 388 -19.73 5.11 -4.32
CA GLY A 388 -20.81 4.17 -3.97
C GLY A 388 -20.50 3.41 -2.68
N THR A 389 -19.99 2.19 -2.79
CA THR A 389 -19.58 1.37 -1.64
C THR A 389 -18.06 1.38 -1.52
N PRO A 390 -17.48 1.73 -0.36
CA PRO A 390 -16.03 1.69 -0.16
C PRO A 390 -15.47 0.32 -0.53
N ALA A 391 -14.59 0.29 -1.53
CA ALA A 391 -13.97 -0.92 -2.04
C ALA A 391 -12.46 -0.76 -2.03
N GLN A 392 -11.76 -1.72 -1.43
CA GLN A 392 -10.32 -1.75 -1.46
C GLN A 392 -9.84 -2.75 -2.49
N SER A 393 -8.96 -2.29 -3.38
CA SER A 393 -8.35 -3.12 -4.40
C SER A 393 -6.83 -3.08 -4.27
N SER A 394 -6.16 -4.17 -4.64
CA SER A 394 -4.71 -4.28 -4.63
C SER A 394 -4.22 -5.04 -5.86
N ALA A 395 -3.03 -4.71 -6.34
CA ALA A 395 -2.36 -5.42 -7.42
C ALA A 395 -0.86 -5.48 -7.17
N SER A 396 -0.24 -6.57 -7.63
CA SER A 396 1.20 -6.75 -7.62
C SER A 396 1.67 -7.38 -8.92
N LEU A 397 2.80 -6.90 -9.43
CA LEU A 397 3.55 -7.49 -10.54
C LEU A 397 4.97 -7.76 -10.05
N GLN A 398 5.50 -8.97 -10.25
CA GLN A 398 6.85 -9.33 -9.84
C GLN A 398 7.59 -10.01 -10.99
N ALA A 399 8.75 -9.51 -11.35
CA ALA A 399 9.68 -10.19 -12.24
C ALA A 399 10.88 -10.71 -11.44
N SER A 400 11.42 -11.86 -11.84
CA SER A 400 12.62 -12.43 -11.25
C SER A 400 13.59 -12.90 -12.32
N TRP A 401 14.88 -12.69 -12.07
CA TRP A 401 15.99 -13.13 -12.90
C TRP A 401 17.00 -13.80 -12.00
N GLY A 402 17.47 -14.98 -12.40
CA GLY A 402 18.40 -15.69 -11.55
C GLY A 402 19.24 -16.71 -12.30
N LYS A 403 20.10 -17.37 -11.54
CA LYS A 403 20.96 -18.43 -12.01
C LYS A 403 20.97 -19.57 -11.00
N VAL A 404 20.80 -20.79 -11.50
CA VAL A 404 21.02 -22.01 -10.74
C VAL A 404 22.42 -22.51 -11.06
N ASP A 405 23.22 -22.71 -10.02
CA ASP A 405 24.56 -23.29 -10.08
C ASP A 405 24.53 -24.68 -9.44
N LEU A 406 24.71 -25.70 -10.28
CA LEU A 406 24.80 -27.11 -9.90
C LEU A 406 26.25 -27.61 -9.92
N SER A 407 27.24 -26.73 -10.04
CA SER A 407 28.65 -27.12 -10.06
C SER A 407 29.03 -27.87 -8.79
N GLY A 408 29.67 -29.04 -8.94
CA GLY A 408 30.01 -29.92 -7.82
C GLY A 408 28.84 -30.74 -7.25
N SER A 409 27.62 -30.61 -7.80
CA SER A 409 26.47 -31.41 -7.37
C SER A 409 26.54 -32.84 -7.91
N PRO A 410 26.27 -33.88 -7.09
CA PRO A 410 26.22 -35.28 -7.56
C PRO A 410 25.21 -35.52 -8.69
N ASN A 411 24.13 -34.74 -8.75
CA ASN A 411 23.10 -34.85 -9.77
C ASN A 411 23.34 -33.97 -11.02
N ALA A 412 24.45 -33.22 -11.11
CA ALA A 412 24.68 -32.27 -12.20
C ALA A 412 24.62 -32.92 -13.59
N GLN A 413 25.22 -34.11 -13.74
CA GLN A 413 25.21 -34.85 -15.00
C GLN A 413 23.82 -35.40 -15.35
N ALA A 414 23.05 -35.81 -14.32
CA ALA A 414 21.68 -36.28 -14.51
C ALA A 414 20.76 -35.12 -14.93
N ASP A 415 20.93 -33.95 -14.32
CA ASP A 415 20.20 -32.72 -14.69
C ASP A 415 20.48 -32.30 -16.14
N ALA A 416 21.76 -32.26 -16.54
CA ALA A 416 22.16 -31.89 -17.91
C ALA A 416 21.51 -32.79 -18.99
N ASN A 417 21.28 -34.06 -18.65
CA ASN A 417 20.66 -35.07 -19.52
C ASN A 417 19.12 -35.08 -19.45
N ALA A 418 18.51 -34.37 -18.50
CA ALA A 418 17.07 -34.39 -18.26
C ALA A 418 16.48 -32.96 -18.13
N ALA A 419 16.31 -32.48 -16.90
CA ALA A 419 15.55 -31.27 -16.60
C ALA A 419 16.27 -29.97 -16.97
N ARG A 420 17.60 -30.00 -17.12
CA ARG A 420 18.45 -28.86 -17.51
C ARG A 420 18.14 -27.60 -16.69
N THR A 421 18.06 -27.77 -15.37
CA THR A 421 17.75 -26.69 -14.44
C THR A 421 18.95 -25.78 -14.20
N ALA A 422 20.18 -26.25 -14.46
CA ALA A 422 21.39 -25.42 -14.40
C ALA A 422 21.35 -24.25 -15.40
N GLY A 423 21.79 -23.08 -14.95
CA GLY A 423 21.93 -21.88 -15.80
C GLY A 423 20.96 -20.75 -15.44
N ALA A 424 20.82 -19.81 -16.37
CA ALA A 424 20.02 -18.61 -16.15
C ALA A 424 18.52 -18.86 -16.35
N PHE A 425 17.68 -18.21 -15.54
CA PHE A 425 16.23 -18.25 -15.67
C PHE A 425 15.61 -16.85 -15.50
N GLN A 426 14.38 -16.72 -15.98
CA GLN A 426 13.55 -15.53 -15.84
C GLN A 426 12.11 -15.97 -15.56
N LYS A 427 11.40 -15.28 -14.67
CA LYS A 427 9.96 -15.50 -14.40
C LYS A 427 9.25 -14.16 -14.22
N LEU A 428 7.99 -14.09 -14.63
CA LEU A 428 7.08 -12.95 -14.45
C LEU A 428 5.82 -13.40 -13.70
#